data_AF-A0A662UQN0-F1
#
_entry.id   AF-A0A662UQN0-F1
#
_cell.length_a   1.000
_cell.length_b   1.000
_cell.length_c   1.000
_cell.angle_alpha   90.00
_cell.angle_beta   90.00
_cell.angle_gamma   90.00
#
_symmetry.space_group_name_H-M   'P 1'
#
loop_
_entity.id
_entity.type
_entity.pdbx_description
1 polymer ?
#
loop_
_entity_poly.entity_id
_entity_poly.type
_entity_poly.pdbx_seq_one_letter_code
_entity_poly.pdbx_strand_id
1 'polypeptide(L)'
;MVIALSAEYADRYVGRLLVLRELDGIIDFSKASNQLVLILHLYVIGKPVSIAKLTGVTGFTRKSILDSIRKLEKKKLVVKNERAKRVRKTIYGKTTHKYLEHSR
;
A
#
# COMPACT_ATOMS: atom_id res chain seq x y z
N MET A 1 1.64 -10.96 33.83
CA MET A 1 2.14 -9.87 32.96
C MET A 1 2.69 -10.40 31.61
N VAL A 2 3.46 -11.50 31.56
CA VAL A 2 4.02 -12.07 30.32
C VAL A 2 2.97 -12.62 29.33
N ILE A 3 1.90 -13.26 29.84
CA ILE A 3 0.84 -13.85 29.00
C ILE A 3 0.00 -12.78 28.28
N ALA A 4 -0.27 -11.65 28.94
CA ALA A 4 -1.01 -10.53 28.34
C ALA A 4 -0.23 -9.89 27.18
N LEU A 5 1.09 -9.75 27.34
CA LEU A 5 2.00 -9.30 26.29
C LEU A 5 1.97 -10.23 25.07
N SER A 6 1.96 -11.56 25.26
CA SER A 6 1.93 -12.49 24.12
C SER A 6 0.59 -12.47 23.39
N ALA A 7 -0.53 -12.31 24.12
CA ALA A 7 -1.86 -12.19 23.54
C ALA A 7 -2.02 -10.90 22.73
N GLU A 8 -1.55 -9.76 23.26
CA GLU A 8 -1.57 -8.48 22.56
C GLU A 8 -0.68 -8.49 21.31
N TYR A 9 0.48 -9.16 21.37
CA TYR A 9 1.32 -9.39 20.19
C TYR A 9 0.61 -10.26 19.14
N ALA A 10 -0.03 -11.35 19.55
CA ALA A 10 -0.78 -12.23 18.65
C ALA A 10 -1.92 -11.48 17.96
N ASP A 11 -2.68 -10.66 18.70
CA ASP A 11 -3.79 -9.88 18.17
C ASP A 11 -3.31 -8.84 17.12
N ARG A 12 -2.19 -8.15 17.40
CA ARG A 12 -1.55 -7.27 16.40
C ARG A 12 -1.10 -8.03 15.15
N TYR A 13 -0.58 -9.26 15.30
CA TYR A 13 -0.16 -10.08 14.17
C TYR A 13 -1.36 -10.51 13.31
N VAL A 14 -2.44 -10.98 13.93
CA VAL A 14 -3.67 -11.36 13.24
C VAL A 14 -4.27 -10.15 12.51
N GLY A 15 -4.29 -8.98 13.15
CA GLY A 15 -4.74 -7.73 12.52
C GLY A 15 -3.93 -7.38 11.26
N ARG A 16 -2.60 -7.52 11.31
CA ARG A 16 -1.73 -7.30 10.13
C ARG A 16 -2.00 -8.33 9.02
N LEU A 17 -2.19 -9.60 9.36
CA LEU A 17 -2.51 -10.66 8.39
C LEU A 17 -3.87 -10.43 7.72
N LEU A 18 -4.88 -9.97 8.46
CA LEU A 18 -6.18 -9.63 7.90
C LEU A 18 -6.08 -8.46 6.91
N VAL A 19 -5.28 -7.43 7.22
CA VAL A 19 -5.00 -6.33 6.28
C VAL A 19 -4.30 -6.84 5.02
N LEU A 20 -3.32 -7.74 5.15
CA LEU A 20 -2.65 -8.34 4.00
C LEU A 20 -3.63 -9.16 3.15
N ARG A 21 -4.53 -9.92 3.76
CA ARG A 21 -5.59 -10.67 3.08
C ARG A 21 -6.59 -9.77 2.35
N GLU A 22 -7.02 -8.68 2.98
CA GLU A 22 -7.88 -7.68 2.33
C GLU A 22 -7.20 -7.07 1.11
N LEU A 23 -5.92 -6.72 1.24
CA LEU A 23 -5.13 -6.17 0.13
C LEU A 23 -4.92 -7.19 -1.00
N ASP A 24 -4.73 -8.47 -0.69
CA ASP A 24 -4.62 -9.54 -1.68
C ASP A 24 -5.90 -9.68 -2.51
N GLY A 25 -7.07 -9.59 -1.86
CA GLY A 25 -8.36 -9.55 -2.55
C GLY A 25 -8.54 -8.36 -3.51
N ILE A 26 -7.77 -7.29 -3.34
CA ILE A 26 -7.83 -6.08 -4.18
C ILE A 26 -6.75 -6.10 -5.27
N ILE A 27 -5.53 -6.55 -4.95
CA ILE A 27 -4.37 -6.42 -5.84
C ILE A 27 -4.05 -7.73 -6.58
N ASP A 28 -4.48 -8.89 -6.09
CA ASP A 28 -4.00 -10.22 -6.49
C ASP A 28 -2.46 -10.25 -6.49
N PHE A 29 -1.89 -10.49 -5.31
CA PHE A 29 -0.45 -10.43 -5.11
C PHE A 29 0.31 -11.45 -5.95
N SER A 30 -0.34 -12.55 -6.33
CA SER A 30 0.26 -13.62 -7.14
C SER A 30 0.56 -13.18 -8.58
N LYS A 31 -0.18 -12.19 -9.11
CA LYS A 31 -0.07 -11.73 -10.50
C LYS A 31 0.38 -10.28 -10.66
N ALA A 32 0.38 -9.51 -9.58
CA ALA A 32 0.58 -8.06 -9.62
C ALA A 32 1.64 -7.54 -8.64
N SER A 33 2.80 -8.21 -8.58
CA SER A 33 3.94 -7.82 -7.74
C SER A 33 4.34 -6.34 -7.89
N ASN A 34 4.30 -5.77 -9.10
CA ASN A 34 4.60 -4.35 -9.31
C ASN A 34 3.58 -3.40 -8.65
N GLN A 35 2.28 -3.76 -8.65
CA GLN A 35 1.25 -2.96 -7.97
C GLN A 35 1.42 -3.01 -6.46
N LEU A 36 1.77 -4.18 -5.91
CA LEU A 36 2.05 -4.36 -4.49
C LEU A 36 3.28 -3.55 -4.05
N VAL A 37 4.40 -3.65 -4.76
CA VAL A 37 5.61 -2.88 -4.44
C VAL A 37 5.33 -1.38 -4.47
N LEU A 38 4.61 -0.89 -5.48
CA LEU A 38 4.25 0.52 -5.59
C LEU A 38 3.33 0.99 -4.45
N ILE A 39 2.29 0.22 -4.11
CA ILE A 39 1.36 0.63 -3.04
C ILE A 39 2.06 0.66 -1.69
N LEU A 40 2.92 -0.34 -1.38
CA LEU A 40 3.69 -0.40 -0.15
C LEU A 40 4.67 0.77 -0.05
N HIS A 41 5.38 1.07 -1.13
CA HIS A 41 6.33 2.17 -1.17
C HIS A 41 5.65 3.53 -0.95
N LEU A 42 4.52 3.78 -1.63
CA LEU A 42 3.71 4.99 -1.42
C LEU A 42 3.14 5.07 -0.01
N TYR A 43 2.80 3.92 0.59
CA TYR A 43 2.29 3.85 1.94
C TYR A 43 3.34 4.23 2.99
N VAL A 44 4.55 3.68 2.87
CA VAL A 44 5.69 3.94 3.76
C VAL A 44 6.16 5.39 3.66
N ILE A 45 6.26 5.95 2.46
CA ILE A 45 6.71 7.34 2.28
C ILE A 45 5.68 8.35 2.81
N GLY A 46 4.38 8.04 2.69
CA GLY A 46 3.30 8.90 3.19
C GLY A 46 3.17 10.25 2.48
N LYS A 47 3.95 10.53 1.43
CA LYS A 47 3.99 11.77 0.66
C LYS A 47 3.91 11.49 -0.84
N PRO A 48 3.45 12.44 -1.67
CA PRO A 48 3.40 12.25 -3.11
C PRO A 48 4.80 12.06 -3.74
N VAL A 49 4.95 11.03 -4.58
CA VAL A 49 6.22 10.63 -5.20
C VAL A 49 6.16 10.80 -6.72
N SER A 50 7.24 11.28 -7.35
CA SER A 50 7.31 11.40 -8.80
C SER A 50 7.53 10.04 -9.47
N ILE A 51 7.07 9.89 -10.72
CA ILE A 51 7.31 8.66 -11.50
C ILE A 51 8.81 8.36 -11.63
N ALA A 52 9.64 9.38 -11.84
CA ALA A 52 11.09 9.21 -11.96
C ALA A 52 11.70 8.63 -10.68
N LYS A 53 11.26 9.11 -9.51
CA LYS A 53 11.70 8.55 -8.23
C LYS A 53 11.23 7.10 -8.04
N LEU A 54 10.00 6.78 -8.47
CA LEU A 54 9.49 5.40 -8.44
C LEU A 54 10.30 4.46 -9.35
N THR A 55 10.73 4.92 -10.53
CA THR A 55 11.62 4.14 -11.41
C THR A 55 12.95 3.87 -10.71
N GLY A 56 13.57 4.89 -10.10
CA GLY A 56 14.86 4.75 -9.43
C GLY A 56 14.84 3.81 -8.22
N VAL A 57 13.77 3.83 -7.43
CA VAL A 57 13.67 3.00 -6.20
C VAL A 57 13.14 1.59 -6.43
N THR A 58 12.34 1.36 -7.48
CA THR A 58 11.73 0.03 -7.73
C THR A 58 12.46 -0.76 -8.82
N GLY A 59 13.27 -0.12 -9.65
CA GLY A 59 13.89 -0.76 -10.82
C GLY A 59 12.91 -1.06 -11.97
N PHE A 60 11.62 -0.79 -11.82
CA PHE A 60 10.63 -1.03 -12.86
C PHE A 60 10.69 0.03 -13.96
N THR A 61 10.41 -0.37 -15.19
CA THR A 61 10.32 0.56 -16.33
C THR A 61 9.21 1.58 -16.12
N ARG A 62 9.39 2.79 -16.64
CA ARG A 62 8.39 3.86 -16.61
C ARG A 62 7.02 3.39 -17.14
N LYS A 63 7.01 2.61 -18.22
CA LYS A 63 5.78 2.06 -18.83
C LYS A 63 5.05 1.12 -17.85
N SER A 64 5.78 0.21 -17.21
CA SER A 64 5.22 -0.72 -16.22
C SER A 64 4.66 0.00 -14.99
N ILE A 65 5.37 1.02 -14.51
CA ILE A 65 4.91 1.86 -13.39
C ILE A 65 3.61 2.59 -13.76
N LEU A 66 3.55 3.20 -14.94
CA LEU A 66 2.34 3.91 -15.40
C LEU A 66 1.15 2.97 -15.57
N ASP A 67 1.33 1.77 -16.12
CA ASP A 67 0.25 0.79 -16.21
C ASP A 67 -0.21 0.31 -14.82
N SER A 68 0.73 0.08 -13.91
CA SER A 68 0.42 -0.31 -12.53
C SER A 68 -0.34 0.79 -11.78
N ILE A 69 0.08 2.05 -11.92
CA ILE A 69 -0.63 3.21 -11.34
C ILE A 69 -2.04 3.30 -11.92
N ARG A 70 -2.21 3.22 -13.24
CA ARG A 70 -3.53 3.23 -13.88
C ARG A 70 -4.44 2.13 -13.34
N LYS A 71 -3.92 0.92 -13.12
CA LYS A 71 -4.67 -0.19 -12.51
C LYS A 71 -5.04 0.10 -11.05
N LEU A 72 -4.11 0.67 -10.27
CA LEU A 72 -4.35 1.07 -8.88
C LEU A 72 -5.35 2.24 -8.77
N GLU A 73 -5.36 3.18 -9.72
CA GLU A 73 -6.33 4.28 -9.80
C GLU A 73 -7.74 3.77 -10.08
N LYS A 74 -7.89 2.81 -11.00
CA LYS A 74 -9.17 2.12 -11.24
C LYS A 74 -9.72 1.46 -9.97
N LYS A 75 -8.82 0.98 -9.11
CA LYS A 75 -9.13 0.39 -7.78
C LYS A 75 -9.28 1.46 -6.68
N LYS A 76 -9.17 2.74 -7.02
CA LYS A 76 -9.22 3.91 -6.10
C LYS A 76 -8.16 3.89 -5.00
N LEU A 77 -7.06 3.16 -5.18
CA LEU A 77 -5.99 3.00 -4.18
C LEU A 77 -4.94 4.10 -4.25
N VAL A 78 -4.79 4.75 -5.40
CA VAL A 78 -3.86 5.87 -5.61
C VAL A 78 -4.54 6.99 -6.39
N VAL A 79 -3.95 8.18 -6.31
CA VAL A 79 -4.32 9.35 -7.12
C VAL A 79 -3.06 9.94 -7.75
N LYS A 80 -3.09 10.13 -9.07
CA LYS A 80 -2.07 10.87 -9.80
C LYS A 80 -2.45 12.36 -9.90
N ASN A 81 -1.49 13.22 -9.59
CA ASN A 81 -1.55 14.64 -9.92
C ASN A 81 -0.86 14.84 -11.27
N GLU A 82 -1.67 15.03 -12.32
CA GLU A 82 -1.18 15.20 -13.70
C GLU A 82 -0.28 16.44 -13.86
N ARG A 83 -0.61 17.55 -13.19
CA ARG A 83 0.21 18.78 -13.25
C ARG A 83 1.59 18.58 -12.62
N ALA A 84 1.66 17.94 -11.45
CA ALA A 84 2.91 17.74 -10.72
C ALA A 84 3.68 16.47 -11.12
N LYS A 85 3.11 15.60 -11.96
CA LYS A 85 3.63 14.25 -12.29
C LYS A 85 3.95 13.42 -11.04
N ARG A 86 3.12 13.55 -9.99
CA ARG A 86 3.27 12.88 -8.69
C ARG A 86 2.10 11.96 -8.39
N VAL A 87 2.35 10.91 -7.61
CA VAL A 87 1.37 9.90 -7.20
C VAL A 87 1.35 9.79 -5.68
N ARG A 88 0.16 9.63 -5.09
CA ARG A 88 -0.04 9.40 -3.65
C ARG A 88 -1.05 8.29 -3.41
N LYS A 89 -0.99 7.65 -2.24
CA LYS A 89 -2.06 6.75 -1.77
C LYS A 89 -3.38 7.50 -1.52
N THR A 90 -4.50 6.81 -1.66
CA THR A 90 -5.84 7.26 -1.25
C THR A 90 -6.16 6.78 0.17
N ILE A 91 -7.14 7.40 0.83
CA ILE A 91 -7.67 7.02 2.16
C ILE A 91 -8.59 5.77 2.07
N TYR A 92 -8.91 5.28 0.86
CA TYR A 92 -9.86 4.19 0.69
C TYR A 92 -9.29 2.83 1.14
N GLY A 93 -9.72 2.45 2.34
CA GLY A 93 -9.53 1.18 3.03
C GLY A 93 -10.32 1.29 4.33
N LYS A 94 -11.65 1.14 4.27
CA LYS A 94 -12.58 1.37 5.39
C LYS A 94 -12.25 0.55 6.64
N THR A 95 -11.44 -0.51 6.53
CA THR A 95 -11.05 -1.37 7.65
C THR A 95 -9.65 -1.07 8.19
N THR A 96 -8.75 -0.45 7.40
CA THR A 96 -7.33 -0.32 7.76
C THR A 96 -7.07 0.76 8.82
N HIS A 97 -7.93 1.79 8.91
CA HIS A 97 -7.77 2.84 9.92
C HIS A 97 -8.07 2.31 11.34
N LYS A 98 -8.95 1.32 11.49
CA LYS A 98 -9.31 0.76 12.79
C LYS A 98 -8.12 0.04 13.47
N TYR A 99 -7.27 -0.64 12.70
CA TYR A 99 -6.16 -1.43 13.24
C TYR A 99 -4.83 -0.66 13.40
N LEU A 100 -4.70 0.51 12.76
CA LEU A 100 -3.48 1.31 12.82
C LEU A 100 -3.49 2.36 13.92
N GLU A 101 -4.67 2.75 14.41
CA GLU A 101 -4.79 3.69 15.53
C GLU A 101 -4.57 3.01 16.90
N HIS A 102 -4.72 1.69 16.99
CA HIS A 102 -4.42 0.92 18.22
C HIS A 102 -2.92 0.59 18.40
N SER A 103 -2.04 1.16 17.56
CA SER A 103 -0.58 0.97 17.65
C SER A 103 0.19 2.28 17.89
N ARG A 104 -0.48 3.29 18.45
CA ARG A 104 0.15 4.52 18.95
C ARG A 104 0.06 4.59 20.46
#